data_AF-A0A9N9KIJ9-F1
#
_entry.id   AF-A0A9N9KIJ9-F1
#
_cell.length_a   1.000
_cell.length_b   1.000
_cell.length_c   1.000
_cell.angle_alpha   90.00
_cell.angle_beta   90.00
_cell.angle_gamma   90.00
#
_symmetry.space_group_name_H-M   'P 1'
#
loop_
_entity.id
_entity.type
_entity.pdbx_description
1 polymer ?
#
loop_
_entity_poly.entity_id
_entity_poly.type
_entity_poly.pdbx_seq_one_letter_code
_entity_poly.pdbx_strand_id
1 'polypeptide(L)'
;VLHSLLEPCYPAEFPNVSVIGISNWRLDNSKSSRALLVQRPKFEEKDLIDTAERLMSKNNLLSRIWSLSLTPKLKSLAESFLKYEKVQPIKNFHGLRDYYSLVKSLSASD
;
A
#
# COMPACT_ATOMS: atom_id res chain seq x y z
N VAL A 1 -13.97 0.68 25.44
CA VAL A 1 -15.18 0.64 24.59
C VAL A 1 -15.10 -0.45 23.52
N LEU A 2 -14.11 -0.46 22.61
CA LEU A 2 -14.06 -1.50 21.55
C LEU A 2 -13.89 -2.94 22.09
N HIS A 3 -13.17 -3.13 23.19
CA HIS A 3 -12.94 -4.44 23.79
C HIS A 3 -14.23 -5.23 24.03
N SER A 4 -15.22 -4.65 24.71
CA SER A 4 -16.46 -5.35 25.07
C SER A 4 -17.31 -5.74 23.87
N LEU A 5 -17.09 -5.12 22.71
CA LEU A 5 -17.79 -5.42 21.47
C LEU A 5 -17.13 -6.54 20.66
N LEU A 6 -15.86 -6.87 20.96
CA LEU A 6 -15.11 -7.94 20.31
C LEU A 6 -15.16 -9.25 21.10
N GLU A 7 -15.59 -9.19 22.36
CA GLU A 7 -15.77 -10.38 23.20
C GLU A 7 -17.11 -11.06 22.88
N PRO A 8 -17.16 -12.39 22.86
CA PRO A 8 -18.41 -13.10 22.74
C PRO A 8 -19.25 -12.88 24.01
N CYS A 9 -20.51 -12.46 23.85
CA CYS A 9 -21.44 -12.27 24.96
C CYS A 9 -22.28 -13.55 25.17
N TYR A 10 -22.40 -14.01 26.41
CA TYR A 10 -23.19 -15.19 26.77
C TYR A 10 -24.21 -14.87 27.88
N PRO A 11 -25.49 -15.25 27.73
CA PRO A 11 -26.08 -15.90 26.55
C PRO A 11 -26.07 -14.96 25.33
N ALA A 12 -25.87 -15.52 24.13
CA ALA A 12 -25.71 -14.71 22.92
C ALA A 12 -27.05 -14.08 22.52
N GLU A 13 -27.26 -12.82 22.89
CA GLU A 13 -28.43 -12.03 22.50
C GLU A 13 -28.39 -11.62 21.02
N PHE A 14 -27.19 -11.55 20.42
CA PHE A 14 -26.96 -11.10 19.04
C PHE A 14 -25.99 -12.04 18.29
N PRO A 15 -26.09 -12.11 16.95
CA PRO A 15 -25.15 -12.89 16.14
C PRO A 15 -23.72 -12.32 16.20
N ASN A 16 -22.72 -13.20 16.17
CA ASN A 16 -21.32 -12.80 16.10
C ASN A 16 -21.02 -12.10 14.77
N VAL A 17 -20.46 -10.88 14.85
CA VAL A 17 -20.06 -10.08 13.68
C VAL A 17 -18.54 -10.07 13.56
N SER A 18 -18.02 -10.31 12.36
CA SER A 18 -16.59 -10.16 12.07
C SER A 18 -16.22 -8.69 11.87
N VAL A 19 -15.09 -8.27 12.45
CA VAL A 19 -14.63 -6.88 12.39
C VAL A 19 -13.25 -6.80 11.75
N ILE A 20 -13.08 -5.86 10.82
CA ILE A 20 -11.78 -5.51 10.22
C ILE A 20 -11.52 -4.03 10.50
N GLY A 21 -10.46 -3.73 11.25
CA GLY A 21 -10.00 -2.37 11.50
C GLY A 21 -8.84 -2.01 10.58
N ILE A 22 -8.96 -0.90 9.84
CA ILE A 22 -7.91 -0.39 8.95
C ILE A 22 -7.44 0.96 9.50
N SER A 23 -6.13 1.10 9.74
CA SER A 23 -5.52 2.33 10.26
C SER A 23 -4.13 2.53 9.68
N ASN A 24 -3.79 3.80 9.40
CA ASN A 24 -2.42 4.21 9.05
C ASN A 24 -1.57 4.49 10.30
N TRP A 25 -2.21 4.75 11.43
CA TRP A 25 -1.54 4.99 12.71
C TRP A 25 -1.44 3.69 13.50
N ARG A 26 -0.37 3.59 14.29
CA ARG A 26 -0.18 2.46 15.21
C ARG A 26 -1.38 2.38 16.15
N LEU A 27 -1.99 1.19 16.17
CA LEU A 27 -2.99 0.85 17.17
C LEU A 27 -2.27 0.61 18.51
N ASP A 28 -2.91 0.97 19.61
CA ASP A 28 -2.38 0.65 20.92
C ASP A 28 -2.41 -0.86 21.17
N ASN A 29 -1.38 -1.39 21.84
CA ASN A 29 -1.25 -2.82 22.09
C ASN A 29 -2.42 -3.41 22.89
N SER A 30 -3.12 -2.59 23.70
CA SER A 30 -4.27 -3.05 24.50
C SER A 30 -5.52 -3.33 23.65
N LYS A 31 -5.59 -2.77 22.43
CA LYS A 31 -6.64 -3.06 21.46
C LYS A 31 -6.26 -4.13 20.44
N SER A 32 -4.96 -4.34 20.19
CA SER A 32 -4.50 -5.37 19.25
C SER A 32 -4.46 -6.78 19.85
N SER A 33 -4.53 -6.94 21.18
CA SER A 33 -4.49 -8.26 21.83
C SER A 33 -5.63 -9.21 21.42
N ARG A 34 -6.71 -8.66 20.85
CA ARG A 34 -7.92 -9.37 20.42
C ARG A 34 -8.08 -9.44 18.89
N ALA A 35 -7.08 -9.01 18.15
CA ALA A 35 -7.13 -8.95 16.70
C ALA A 35 -5.83 -9.50 16.10
N LEU A 36 -5.93 -10.11 14.93
CA LEU A 36 -4.75 -10.39 14.11
C LEU A 36 -4.25 -9.07 13.54
N LEU A 37 -3.06 -8.66 13.97
CA LEU A 37 -2.43 -7.43 13.51
C LEU A 37 -1.59 -7.70 12.27
N VAL A 38 -1.99 -7.11 11.14
CA VAL A 38 -1.19 -7.09 9.91
C VAL A 38 -0.59 -5.71 9.74
N GLN A 39 0.74 -5.63 9.65
CA GLN A 39 1.47 -4.37 9.45
C GLN A 39 2.13 -4.35 8.08
N ARG A 40 2.02 -3.20 7.41
CA ARG A 40 2.72 -2.94 6.15
C ARG A 40 3.98 -2.12 6.45
N PRO A 41 5.19 -2.60 6.13
CA PRO A 41 6.41 -1.81 6.28
C PRO A 41 6.44 -0.64 5.30
N LYS A 42 7.34 0.31 5.54
CA LYS A 42 7.60 1.38 4.58
C LYS A 42 8.15 0.76 3.29
N PHE A 43 7.67 1.25 2.16
CA PHE A 43 8.09 0.77 0.84
C PHE A 43 9.50 1.27 0.54
N GLU A 44 10.37 0.35 0.17
CA GLU A 44 11.70 0.66 -0.32
C GLU A 44 11.70 0.79 -1.84
N GLU A 45 12.82 1.23 -2.41
CA GLU A 45 12.99 1.42 -3.86
C GLU A 45 12.61 0.16 -4.63
N LYS A 46 13.10 -1.00 -4.19
CA LYS A 46 12.76 -2.32 -4.73
C LYS A 46 11.25 -2.55 -4.80
N ASP A 47 10.52 -2.23 -3.73
CA ASP A 47 9.08 -2.48 -3.65
C ASP A 47 8.30 -1.58 -4.61
N LEU A 48 8.77 -0.34 -4.79
CA LEU A 48 8.21 0.59 -5.77
C LEU A 48 8.43 0.10 -7.19
N ILE A 49 9.63 -0.38 -7.51
CA ILE A 49 9.97 -0.94 -8.83
C ILE A 49 9.10 -2.17 -9.11
N ASP A 50 9.05 -3.16 -8.21
CA ASP A 50 8.23 -4.37 -8.41
C ASP A 50 6.74 -4.03 -8.55
N THR A 51 6.24 -3.08 -7.75
CA THR A 51 4.86 -2.62 -7.88
C THR A 51 4.62 -1.95 -9.23
N ALA A 52 5.54 -1.11 -9.70
CA ALA A 52 5.40 -0.41 -10.97
C ALA A 52 5.48 -1.36 -12.16
N GLU A 53 6.41 -2.33 -12.13
CA GLU A 53 6.52 -3.39 -13.14
C GLU A 53 5.22 -4.20 -13.24
N ARG A 54 4.61 -4.56 -12.10
CA ARG A 54 3.33 -5.27 -12.07
C ARG A 54 2.17 -4.42 -12.57
N LEU A 55 2.16 -3.12 -12.28
CA LEU A 55 1.13 -2.20 -12.77
C LEU A 55 1.20 -2.05 -14.29
N MET A 56 2.42 -1.97 -14.85
CA MET A 56 2.68 -1.92 -16.29
C MET A 56 2.36 -3.25 -16.99
N SER A 57 2.62 -4.37 -16.32
CA SER A 57 2.50 -5.71 -16.92
C SER A 57 1.07 -6.24 -17.06
N LYS A 58 0.07 -5.52 -16.54
CA LYS A 58 -1.34 -5.94 -16.64
C LYS A 58 -1.90 -5.90 -18.06
N ASN A 59 -1.15 -5.37 -19.04
CA ASN A 59 -1.66 -5.03 -20.36
C ASN A 59 -1.19 -5.86 -21.57
N ASN A 60 -0.43 -6.98 -21.44
CA ASN A 60 -0.27 -8.08 -22.45
C ASN A 60 1.08 -8.83 -22.29
N LEU A 61 1.25 -10.03 -22.86
CA LEU A 61 2.53 -10.78 -22.86
C LEU A 61 3.74 -10.02 -23.46
N LEU A 62 3.50 -9.06 -24.36
CA LEU A 62 4.50 -8.12 -24.89
C LEU A 62 5.07 -7.18 -23.80
N SER A 63 4.33 -6.99 -22.70
CA SER A 63 4.71 -6.12 -21.59
C SER A 63 5.93 -6.62 -20.82
N ARG A 64 6.26 -7.91 -20.88
CA ARG A 64 7.36 -8.49 -20.09
C ARG A 64 8.74 -8.28 -20.73
N ILE A 65 8.78 -8.16 -22.06
CA ILE A 65 9.97 -7.74 -22.80
C ILE A 65 10.11 -6.21 -22.69
N TRP A 66 8.99 -5.49 -22.78
CA TRP A 66 8.93 -4.05 -22.55
C TRP A 66 9.34 -3.69 -21.11
N SER A 67 8.94 -4.47 -20.10
CA SER A 67 9.28 -4.22 -18.70
C SER A 67 10.79 -4.26 -18.46
N LEU A 68 11.51 -5.20 -19.08
CA LEU A 68 12.98 -5.28 -19.00
C LEU A 68 13.66 -4.04 -19.62
N SER A 69 13.09 -3.48 -20.70
CA SER A 69 13.57 -2.22 -21.29
C SER A 69 13.24 -0.99 -20.43
N LEU A 70 12.13 -1.05 -19.68
CA LEU A 70 11.67 0.04 -18.81
C LEU A 70 12.22 -0.03 -17.38
N THR A 71 12.80 -1.15 -16.95
CA THR A 71 13.37 -1.30 -15.59
C THR A 71 14.30 -0.14 -15.21
N PRO A 72 15.20 0.38 -16.07
CA PRO A 72 16.01 1.56 -15.75
C PRO A 72 15.17 2.84 -15.54
N LYS A 73 14.11 3.03 -16.34
CA LYS A 73 13.20 4.19 -16.22
C LYS A 73 12.37 4.10 -14.94
N LEU A 74 11.87 2.91 -14.60
CA LEU A 74 11.10 2.67 -13.38
C LEU A 74 11.97 2.83 -12.12
N LYS A 75 13.22 2.39 -12.19
CA LYS A 75 14.22 2.63 -11.14
C LYS A 75 14.45 4.12 -10.92
N SER A 76 14.74 4.87 -11.98
CA SER A 76 14.92 6.32 -11.90
C SER A 76 13.69 7.04 -11.35
N LEU A 77 12.49 6.59 -11.72
CA LEU A 77 11.24 7.11 -11.18
C LEU A 77 11.07 6.82 -9.69
N ALA A 78 11.36 5.59 -9.24
CA ALA A 78 11.29 5.20 -7.84
C ALA A 78 12.29 5.97 -6.97
N GLU A 79 13.54 6.08 -7.41
CA GLU A 79 14.58 6.88 -6.74
C GLU A 79 14.17 8.35 -6.62
N SER A 80 13.68 8.93 -7.72
CA SER A 80 13.23 10.34 -7.77
C SER A 80 12.06 10.58 -6.82
N PHE A 81 11.08 9.66 -6.78
CA PHE A 81 9.95 9.72 -5.86
C PHE A 81 10.40 9.64 -4.40
N LEU A 82 11.31 8.72 -4.05
CA LEU A 82 11.83 8.59 -2.69
C LEU A 82 12.65 9.81 -2.25
N LYS A 83 13.40 10.42 -3.17
CA LYS A 83 14.10 11.68 -2.92
C LYS A 83 13.10 12.82 -2.70
N TYR A 84 12.10 12.92 -3.57
CA TYR A 84 11.04 13.90 -3.49
C TYR A 84 10.26 13.80 -2.17
N GLU A 85 9.87 12.59 -1.74
CA GLU A 85 9.17 12.32 -0.48
C GLU A 85 9.86 12.93 0.74
N LYS A 86 11.19 12.95 0.76
CA LYS A 86 11.99 13.48 1.86
C LYS A 86 12.06 15.01 1.90
N VAL A 87 11.86 15.68 0.77
CA VAL A 87 12.06 17.14 0.61
C VAL A 87 10.77 17.89 0.27
N GLN A 88 9.60 17.23 0.40
CA GLN A 88 8.33 17.87 0.10
C GLN A 88 8.12 19.11 0.99
N PRO A 89 7.64 20.24 0.44
CA PRO A 89 7.38 21.46 1.22
C PRO A 89 6.32 21.27 2.31
N ILE A 90 5.30 20.45 2.01
CA ILE A 90 4.23 20.08 2.94
C ILE A 90 4.39 18.60 3.26
N LYS A 91 4.47 18.28 4.55
CA LYS A 91 4.64 16.90 5.02
C LYS A 91 3.44 16.04 4.60
N ASN A 92 3.72 14.85 4.05
CA ASN A 92 2.72 13.88 3.59
C ASN A 92 1.74 14.43 2.53
N PHE A 93 2.19 15.37 1.70
CA PHE A 93 1.33 15.96 0.67
C PHE A 93 1.13 15.00 -0.51
N HIS A 94 2.20 14.47 -1.07
CA HIS A 94 2.14 13.39 -2.05
C HIS A 94 2.63 12.08 -1.45
N GLY A 95 1.94 10.99 -1.78
CA GLY A 95 2.24 9.65 -1.29
C GLY A 95 2.25 8.61 -2.38
N LEU A 96 2.18 7.35 -1.96
CA LEU A 96 2.23 6.19 -2.87
C LEU A 96 1.10 6.20 -3.91
N ARG A 97 -0.06 6.78 -3.60
CA ARG A 97 -1.19 6.85 -4.53
C ARG A 97 -0.86 7.71 -5.76
N ASP A 98 -0.15 8.81 -5.56
CA ASP A 98 0.26 9.71 -6.64
C ASP A 98 1.30 9.03 -7.52
N TYR A 99 2.28 8.36 -6.89
CA TYR A 99 3.26 7.52 -7.58
C TYR A 99 2.57 6.44 -8.45
N TYR A 100 1.62 5.68 -7.90
CA TYR A 100 0.90 4.66 -8.66
C TYR A 100 0.05 5.24 -9.79
N SER A 101 -0.52 6.43 -9.59
CA SER A 101 -1.31 7.11 -10.61
C SER A 101 -0.43 7.55 -11.78
N LEU A 102 0.76 8.09 -11.49
CA LEU A 102 1.76 8.45 -12.50
C LEU A 102 2.24 7.22 -13.30
N VAL A 103 2.55 6.12 -12.61
CA VAL A 103 2.92 4.86 -13.26
C VAL A 103 1.79 4.40 -14.19
N LYS A 104 0.54 4.42 -13.74
CA LYS A 104 -0.61 4.04 -14.58
C LYS A 104 -0.80 4.96 -15.79
N SER A 105 -0.64 6.28 -15.65
CA SER A 105 -0.76 7.18 -16.79
C SER A 105 0.32 6.91 -17.85
N LEU A 106 1.54 6.60 -17.41
CA LEU A 106 2.63 6.23 -18.32
C LEU A 106 2.35 4.92 -19.05
N SER A 107 1.62 3.98 -18.44
CA SER A 107 1.22 2.72 -19.09
C SER A 107 0.07 2.85 -20.09
N ALA A 108 -0.69 3.96 -20.02
CA ALA A 108 -1.88 4.19 -20.83
C ALA A 108 -1.62 5.14 -22.01
N SER A 109 -0.42 5.73 -22.08
CA SER A 109 -0.05 6.73 -23.09
C SER A 109 0.60 6.11 -24.34
N ASP A 110 0.56 4.78 -24.48
CA ASP A 110 1.03 4.02 -25.64
C ASP A 110 -0.17 3.36 -26.36
#